data_AF-A0A023GFA1-F1
#
_entry.id   AF-A0A023GFA1-F1
#
_cell.length_a   1.000
_cell.length_b   1.000
_cell.length_c   1.000
_cell.angle_alpha   90.00
_cell.angle_beta   90.00
_cell.angle_gamma   90.00
#
_symmetry.space_group_name_H-M   'P 1'
#
loop_
_entity.id
_entity.type
_entity.pdbx_description
1 polymer ?
#
loop_
_entity_poly.entity_id
_entity_poly.type
_entity_poly.pdbx_seq_one_letter_code
_entity_poly.pdbx_strand_id
1 'polypeptide(L)'
;MAEKEDDEVYVVVELTGVIDSQVMELAGKECTILGIDTPQPVLKLGSYLFTGEYKDTIGTCVLFEECEAETNDEAGRTSCVARARGPKNKQLKYLGKTEKRLDMKTSFLREKAAVRAAELLQSADASAQGSSASFLQEKAVAEAAESLQPTDAPTPDSLMEMAVDDG
;
A
#
# COMPACT_ATOMS: atom_id res chain seq x y z
N MET A 1 -29.50 11.34 -35.66
CA MET A 1 -29.09 10.75 -34.37
C MET A 1 -27.76 11.38 -34.04
N ALA A 2 -27.60 12.02 -32.87
CA ALA A 2 -26.30 12.53 -32.45
C ALA A 2 -25.55 11.37 -31.78
N GLU A 3 -24.39 11.00 -32.32
CA GLU A 3 -23.46 10.11 -31.62
C GLU A 3 -22.92 10.88 -30.40
N LYS A 4 -23.03 10.29 -29.22
CA LYS A 4 -22.38 10.85 -28.03
C LYS A 4 -20.90 10.53 -28.15
N GLU A 5 -20.08 11.57 -28.32
CA GLU A 5 -18.64 11.48 -28.07
C GLU A 5 -18.48 11.27 -26.56
N ASP A 6 -17.95 10.12 -26.15
CA ASP A 6 -17.59 9.87 -24.76
C ASP A 6 -16.26 10.60 -24.49
N ASP A 7 -16.30 11.62 -23.64
CA ASP A 7 -15.11 12.37 -23.23
C ASP A 7 -14.25 11.54 -22.26
N GLU A 8 -13.12 11.03 -22.72
CA GLU A 8 -12.13 10.35 -21.87
C GLU A 8 -11.16 11.34 -21.20
N VAL A 9 -10.91 11.15 -19.90
CA VAL A 9 -9.97 11.99 -19.13
C VAL A 9 -8.88 11.12 -18.52
N TYR A 10 -7.63 11.54 -18.71
CA TYR A 10 -6.46 10.88 -18.13
C TYR A 10 -5.96 11.64 -16.90
N VAL A 11 -5.57 10.91 -15.85
CA VAL A 11 -4.93 11.47 -14.65
C VAL A 11 -3.75 10.57 -14.28
N VAL A 12 -2.59 11.18 -14.01
CA VAL A 12 -1.42 10.44 -13.52
C VAL A 12 -1.52 10.25 -12.01
N VAL A 13 -1.42 9.02 -11.52
CA VAL A 13 -1.42 8.73 -10.07
C VAL A 13 0.02 8.62 -9.58
N GLU A 14 0.39 9.43 -8.59
CA GLU A 14 1.71 9.39 -7.95
C GLU A 14 1.59 8.81 -6.53
N LEU A 15 2.15 7.62 -6.31
CA LEU A 15 2.13 6.94 -5.01
C LEU A 15 3.34 7.37 -4.18
N THR A 16 3.13 8.18 -3.15
CA THR A 16 4.18 8.62 -2.23
C THR A 16 4.34 7.62 -1.07
N GLY A 17 5.58 7.26 -0.76
CA GLY A 17 5.92 6.41 0.39
C GLY A 17 5.94 4.90 0.10
N VAL A 18 5.77 4.51 -1.17
CA VAL A 18 5.97 3.13 -1.65
C VAL A 18 7.41 3.01 -2.16
N ILE A 19 8.15 1.97 -1.74
CA ILE A 19 9.48 1.66 -2.28
C ILE A 19 9.36 0.84 -3.57
N ASP A 20 10.35 0.95 -4.46
CA ASP A 20 10.32 0.34 -5.81
C ASP A 20 9.99 -1.17 -5.82
N SER A 21 10.46 -1.94 -4.84
CA SER A 21 10.14 -3.36 -4.72
C SER A 21 8.65 -3.61 -4.47
N GLN A 22 8.03 -2.78 -3.62
CA GLN A 22 6.59 -2.86 -3.34
C GLN A 22 5.79 -2.49 -4.59
N VAL A 23 6.26 -1.53 -5.40
CA VAL A 23 5.59 -1.16 -6.67
C VAL A 23 5.52 -2.35 -7.64
N MET A 24 6.60 -3.13 -7.77
CA MET A 24 6.58 -4.33 -8.62
C MET A 24 5.56 -5.35 -8.15
N GLU A 25 5.37 -5.50 -6.83
CA GLU A 25 4.33 -6.35 -6.27
C GLU A 25 2.92 -5.82 -6.52
N LEU A 26 2.74 -4.51 -6.75
CA LEU A 26 1.43 -3.92 -7.03
C LEU A 26 0.98 -4.14 -8.49
N ALA A 27 1.90 -4.51 -9.39
CA ALA A 27 1.56 -4.78 -10.78
C ALA A 27 0.53 -5.92 -10.89
N GLY A 28 -0.57 -5.68 -11.60
CA GLY A 28 -1.64 -6.65 -11.79
C GLY A 28 -2.56 -6.88 -10.58
N LYS A 29 -2.37 -6.16 -9.47
CA LYS A 29 -3.29 -6.22 -8.33
C LYS A 29 -4.58 -5.45 -8.62
N GLU A 30 -5.66 -5.87 -7.97
CA GLU A 30 -6.95 -5.18 -8.02
C GLU A 30 -6.80 -3.74 -7.49
N CYS A 31 -7.41 -2.81 -8.22
CA CYS A 31 -7.41 -1.38 -7.97
C CYS A 31 -8.85 -0.90 -7.83
N THR A 32 -9.18 -0.24 -6.72
CA THR A 32 -10.50 0.35 -6.49
C THR A 32 -10.34 1.78 -5.99
N ILE A 33 -11.03 2.72 -6.62
CA ILE A 33 -11.08 4.12 -6.21
C ILE A 33 -12.46 4.46 -5.68
N LEU A 34 -12.51 5.15 -4.54
CA LEU A 34 -13.72 5.67 -3.93
C LEU A 34 -13.68 7.20 -3.96
N GLY A 35 -14.79 7.82 -4.37
CA GLY A 35 -14.93 9.27 -4.36
C GLY A 35 -14.04 9.96 -5.39
N ILE A 36 -13.94 9.43 -6.61
CA ILE A 36 -13.14 10.02 -7.70
C ILE A 36 -13.54 11.47 -8.01
N ASP A 37 -14.82 11.84 -7.83
CA ASP A 37 -15.30 13.20 -8.03
C ASP A 37 -15.17 14.09 -6.78
N THR A 38 -14.50 13.60 -5.74
CA THR A 38 -14.28 14.35 -4.50
C THR A 38 -12.87 14.94 -4.48
N PRO A 39 -12.63 16.02 -3.73
CA PRO A 39 -11.28 16.58 -3.58
C PRO A 39 -10.27 15.61 -2.97
N GLN A 40 -10.75 14.61 -2.22
CA GLN A 40 -9.93 13.65 -1.47
C GLN A 40 -10.37 12.20 -1.76
N PRO A 41 -10.06 11.66 -2.95
CA PRO A 41 -10.40 10.29 -3.29
C PRO A 41 -9.57 9.31 -2.45
N VAL A 42 -10.09 8.09 -2.29
CA VAL A 42 -9.41 7.00 -1.58
C VAL A 42 -9.13 5.88 -2.56
N LEU A 43 -7.88 5.44 -2.64
CA LEU A 43 -7.44 4.36 -3.51
C LEU A 43 -7.05 3.13 -2.68
N LYS A 44 -7.66 1.99 -2.98
CA LYS A 44 -7.22 0.68 -2.52
C LYS A 44 -6.49 -0.02 -3.66
N LEU A 45 -5.23 -0.41 -3.42
CA LEU A 45 -4.42 -1.13 -4.39
C LEU A 45 -3.81 -2.36 -3.69
N GLY A 46 -4.37 -3.53 -3.96
CA GLY A 46 -4.09 -4.73 -3.17
C GLY A 46 -4.40 -4.56 -1.68
N SER A 47 -3.38 -4.67 -0.83
CA SER A 47 -3.46 -4.49 0.63
C SER A 47 -3.20 -3.06 1.11
N TYR A 48 -2.86 -2.15 0.20
CA TYR A 48 -2.53 -0.77 0.54
C TYR A 48 -3.74 0.14 0.38
N LEU A 49 -3.82 1.13 1.26
CA LEU A 49 -4.82 2.19 1.22
C LEU A 49 -4.12 3.54 1.08
N PHE A 50 -4.63 4.39 0.22
CA PHE A 50 -4.11 5.72 -0.02
C PHE A 50 -5.23 6.76 0.01
N THR A 51 -4.92 7.95 0.49
CA THR A 51 -5.75 9.15 0.36
C THR A 51 -5.10 10.11 -0.63
N GLY A 52 -5.88 10.61 -1.56
CA GLY A 52 -5.43 11.43 -2.68
C GLY A 52 -5.73 12.91 -2.55
N GLU A 53 -5.01 13.72 -3.32
CA GLU A 53 -5.31 15.13 -3.60
C GLU A 53 -5.01 15.40 -5.08
N TYR A 54 -5.95 16.01 -5.79
CA TYR A 54 -5.73 16.43 -7.18
C TYR A 54 -4.83 17.64 -7.25
N LYS A 55 -3.84 17.60 -8.16
CA LYS A 55 -2.93 18.70 -8.44
C LYS A 55 -2.77 18.89 -9.93
N ASP A 56 -2.55 20.14 -10.34
CA ASP A 56 -2.14 20.45 -11.69
C ASP A 56 -0.61 20.45 -11.79
N THR A 57 -0.07 19.81 -12.82
CA THR A 57 1.36 19.73 -13.09
C THR A 57 1.84 20.97 -13.85
N ILE A 58 3.06 21.43 -13.55
CA ILE A 58 3.74 22.40 -14.42
C ILE A 58 4.19 21.65 -15.69
N GLY A 59 3.50 21.90 -16.79
CA GLY A 59 3.71 21.20 -18.07
C GLY A 59 2.65 20.14 -18.32
N THR A 60 2.89 19.29 -19.32
CA THR A 60 1.93 18.29 -19.80
C THR A 60 2.56 16.90 -19.76
N CYS A 61 1.92 15.96 -19.08
CA CYS A 61 2.26 14.54 -19.16
C CYS A 61 1.70 13.97 -20.45
N VAL A 62 2.53 13.29 -21.24
CA VAL A 62 2.13 12.60 -22.47
C VAL A 62 2.25 11.09 -22.25
N LEU A 63 1.17 10.37 -22.53
CA LEU A 63 1.03 8.94 -22.27
C LEU A 63 1.14 8.17 -23.58
N PHE A 64 1.91 7.08 -23.55
CA PHE A 64 2.06 6.16 -24.67
C PHE A 64 1.79 4.73 -24.22
N GLU A 65 1.13 3.95 -25.08
CA GLU A 65 0.95 2.52 -24.93
C GLU A 65 2.00 1.78 -25.78
N GLU A 66 2.57 0.70 -25.25
CA GLU A 66 3.49 -0.17 -25.99
C GLU A 66 2.70 -1.20 -26.80
N CYS A 67 2.89 -1.22 -28.12
CA CYS A 67 2.31 -2.20 -29.03
C CYS A 67 3.41 -3.10 -29.62
N GLU A 68 3.07 -4.38 -29.84
CA GLU A 68 3.93 -5.27 -30.62
C GLU A 68 3.92 -4.80 -32.08
N ALA A 69 5.10 -4.63 -32.70
CA ALA A 69 5.15 -4.37 -34.13
C ALA A 69 4.64 -5.61 -34.87
N GLU A 70 3.63 -5.44 -35.72
CA GLU A 70 3.22 -6.48 -36.65
C GLU A 70 4.39 -6.77 -37.60
N THR A 71 5.02 -7.93 -37.42
CA THR A 71 6.00 -8.45 -38.37
C THR A 71 5.23 -8.87 -39.60
N ASN A 72 5.18 -8.00 -40.60
CA ASN A 72 4.64 -8.31 -41.91
C ASN A 72 5.63 -9.22 -42.66
N ASP A 73 5.75 -10.48 -42.21
CA ASP A 73 6.63 -11.47 -42.80
C ASP A 73 5.91 -12.21 -43.93
N GLU A 74 5.74 -11.53 -45.06
CA GLU A 74 5.42 -12.18 -46.34
C GLU A 74 6.71 -12.75 -47.00
N ALA A 75 7.47 -13.57 -46.27
CA ALA A 75 8.58 -14.33 -46.83
C ALA A 75 8.86 -15.58 -45.99
N GLY A 76 8.33 -16.72 -46.44
CA GLY A 76 8.59 -18.01 -45.82
C GLY A 76 10.08 -18.39 -45.79
N ARG A 77 10.49 -19.05 -44.71
CA ARG A 77 11.31 -20.28 -44.71
C ARG A 77 11.55 -20.78 -43.27
N THR A 78 10.93 -21.93 -42.99
CA THR A 78 11.43 -23.09 -42.22
C THR A 78 12.37 -22.87 -41.03
N SER A 79 11.87 -23.26 -39.85
CA SER A 79 12.52 -24.12 -38.83
C SER A 79 14.04 -23.94 -38.59
N CYS A 80 14.42 -23.53 -37.38
CA CYS A 80 15.28 -24.33 -36.51
C CYS A 80 15.55 -23.65 -35.15
N VAL A 81 15.98 -24.50 -34.23
CA VAL A 81 16.25 -24.32 -32.81
C VAL A 81 17.27 -23.21 -32.49
N ALA A 82 16.99 -22.48 -31.40
CA ALA A 82 17.89 -21.71 -30.54
C ALA A 82 18.95 -20.79 -31.20
N ARG A 83 18.61 -19.49 -31.28
CA ARG A 83 19.33 -18.34 -30.65
C ARG A 83 19.03 -17.07 -31.44
N ALA A 84 18.27 -16.15 -30.84
CA ALA A 84 18.38 -14.70 -31.02
C ALA A 84 17.30 -14.01 -30.16
N ARG A 85 17.65 -13.31 -29.08
CA ARG A 85 16.83 -12.18 -28.63
C ARG A 85 17.48 -10.91 -29.16
N GLY A 86 17.35 -10.69 -30.46
CA GLY A 86 17.51 -9.36 -31.03
C GLY A 86 16.44 -8.42 -30.46
N PRO A 87 16.61 -7.09 -30.58
CA PRO A 87 15.63 -6.13 -30.11
C PRO A 87 14.31 -6.37 -30.84
N LYS A 88 13.26 -6.76 -30.09
CA LYS A 88 11.90 -6.73 -30.62
C LYS A 88 11.59 -5.27 -30.94
N ASN A 89 11.19 -4.97 -32.19
CA ASN A 89 10.76 -3.63 -32.57
C ASN A 89 9.45 -3.34 -31.83
N LYS A 90 9.52 -2.60 -30.72
CA LYS A 90 8.35 -2.14 -29.96
C LYS A 90 7.88 -0.82 -30.57
N GLN A 91 6.61 -0.71 -30.92
CA GLN A 91 6.02 0.55 -31.39
C GLN A 91 5.29 1.23 -30.23
N LEU A 92 5.35 2.55 -30.16
CA LEU A 92 4.64 3.33 -29.16
C LEU A 92 3.44 4.02 -29.81
N LYS A 93 2.25 3.82 -29.27
CA LYS A 93 1.03 4.48 -29.70
C LYS A 93 0.69 5.59 -28.72
N TYR A 94 0.39 6.78 -29.24
CA TYR A 94 -0.10 7.89 -28.41
C TYR A 94 -1.43 7.48 -27.75
N LEU A 95 -1.46 7.54 -26.41
CA LEU A 95 -2.64 7.21 -25.61
C LEU A 95 -3.39 8.47 -25.21
N GLY A 96 -2.67 9.50 -24.76
CA GLY A 96 -3.30 10.73 -24.30
C GLY A 96 -2.33 11.73 -23.71
N LYS A 97 -2.89 12.80 -23.15
CA LYS A 97 -2.14 13.81 -22.41
C LYS A 97 -2.95 14.32 -21.23
N THR A 98 -2.25 14.77 -20.19
CA THR A 98 -2.90 15.37 -19.04
C THR A 98 -1.99 16.37 -18.36
N GLU A 99 -2.60 17.38 -17.74
CA GLU A 99 -1.95 18.29 -16.81
C GLU A 99 -2.39 17.99 -15.38
N LYS A 100 -3.24 16.98 -15.18
CA LYS A 100 -3.77 16.58 -13.88
C LYS A 100 -3.00 15.38 -13.33
N ARG A 101 -2.63 15.50 -12.06
CA ARG A 101 -2.01 14.46 -11.26
C ARG A 101 -2.83 14.24 -9.99
N LEU A 102 -2.80 13.01 -9.50
CA LEU A 102 -3.41 12.61 -8.25
C LEU A 102 -2.31 12.14 -7.31
N ASP A 103 -1.94 13.02 -6.37
CA ASP A 103 -0.92 12.75 -5.36
C ASP A 103 -1.54 11.86 -4.27
N MET A 104 -1.07 10.63 -4.15
CA MET A 104 -1.59 9.63 -3.22
C MET A 104 -0.60 9.37 -2.09
N LYS A 105 -1.06 9.45 -0.84
CA LYS A 105 -0.26 9.13 0.36
C LYS A 105 -0.85 7.93 1.08
N THR A 106 0.02 7.03 1.55
CA THR A 106 -0.40 5.85 2.32
C THR A 106 -1.21 6.23 3.54
N SER A 107 -2.27 5.49 3.82
CA SER A 107 -3.20 5.70 4.93
C SER A 107 -3.42 4.42 5.72
N PHE A 108 -3.64 4.56 7.02
CA PHE A 108 -3.95 3.45 7.91
C PHE A 108 -5.33 3.66 8.53
N LEU A 109 -6.18 2.63 8.46
CA LEU A 109 -7.48 2.66 9.08
C LEU A 109 -7.35 2.59 10.60
N ARG A 110 -8.20 3.35 11.29
CA ARG A 110 -8.36 3.29 12.74
C ARG A 110 -9.82 3.15 13.07
N GLU A 111 -10.12 2.37 14.11
CA GLU A 111 -11.49 2.29 14.60
C GLU A 111 -11.92 3.66 15.13
N LYS A 112 -13.11 4.09 14.71
CA LYS A 112 -13.66 5.40 15.09
C LYS A 112 -13.83 5.56 16.60
N ALA A 113 -14.13 4.48 17.34
CA ALA A 113 -14.23 4.51 18.80
C ALA A 113 -12.88 4.82 19.47
N ALA A 114 -11.80 4.20 18.98
CA ALA A 114 -10.45 4.45 19.47
C ALA A 114 -10.00 5.90 19.23
N VAL A 115 -10.34 6.48 18.07
CA VAL A 115 -10.05 7.88 17.76
C VAL A 115 -10.77 8.83 18.73
N ARG A 116 -12.08 8.62 18.95
CA ARG A 116 -12.87 9.43 19.89
C ARG A 116 -12.36 9.35 21.34
N ALA A 117 -11.97 8.14 21.77
CA ALA A 117 -11.40 7.95 23.10
C ALA A 117 -10.07 8.71 23.24
N ALA A 118 -9.21 8.67 22.21
CA ALA A 118 -7.95 9.41 22.19
C ALA A 118 -8.14 10.94 22.20
N GLU A 119 -9.11 11.48 21.45
CA GLU A 119 -9.42 12.92 21.42
C GLU A 119 -9.93 13.43 22.78
N LEU A 120 -10.79 12.66 23.46
CA LEU A 120 -11.29 13.01 24.80
C LEU A 120 -10.17 13.11 25.83
N LEU A 121 -9.21 12.17 25.81
CA LEU A 121 -8.06 12.20 26.72
C LEU A 121 -7.13 13.40 26.44
N GLN A 122 -6.93 13.79 25.17
CA GLN A 122 -6.13 14.97 24.82
C GLN A 122 -6.78 16.29 25.27
N SER A 123 -8.11 16.36 25.25
CA SER A 123 -8.86 17.55 25.70
C SER A 123 -8.85 17.75 27.22
N ALA A 124 -8.65 16.69 28.01
CA ALA A 124 -8.57 16.78 29.47
C ALA A 124 -7.22 17.39 29.92
N ASP A 125 -6.13 17.12 29.21
CA ASP A 125 -4.78 17.61 29.53
C ASP A 125 -4.59 19.11 29.20
N ALA A 126 -5.30 19.62 28.19
CA ALA A 126 -5.24 21.05 27.81
C ALA A 126 -5.91 22.00 28.82
N SER A 127 -6.71 21.48 29.76
CA SER A 127 -7.42 22.27 30.78
C SER A 127 -6.62 22.50 32.07
N ALA A 128 -5.39 21.97 32.18
CA ALA A 128 -4.58 22.00 33.40
C ALA A 128 -3.44 23.05 33.40
N GLN A 129 -3.53 24.14 32.63
CA GLN A 129 -2.64 25.29 32.79
C GLN A 129 -3.32 26.42 33.54
N GLY A 130 -3.44 26.26 34.86
CA GLY A 130 -4.02 27.29 35.71
C GLY A 130 -4.25 26.92 37.17
N SER A 131 -3.30 26.27 37.85
CA SER A 131 -2.99 26.54 39.26
C SER A 131 -1.90 25.58 39.75
N SER A 132 -0.98 26.13 40.55
CA SER A 132 0.18 25.50 41.15
C SER A 132 -0.10 24.17 41.86
N ALA A 133 0.50 23.08 41.36
CA ALA A 133 0.81 21.90 42.16
C ALA A 133 1.99 21.15 41.54
N SER A 134 3.12 21.84 41.35
CA SER A 134 4.41 21.19 41.12
C SER A 134 4.93 20.64 42.46
N PHE A 135 4.37 19.54 42.94
CA PHE A 135 5.00 18.65 43.91
C PHE A 135 4.12 17.40 44.06
N LEU A 136 4.68 16.23 43.75
CA LEU A 136 4.12 14.90 43.96
C LEU A 136 3.12 14.38 42.91
N GLN A 137 3.62 14.01 41.72
CA GLN A 137 3.12 12.81 41.06
C GLN A 137 4.24 12.07 40.30
N GLU A 138 5.43 12.02 40.91
CA GLU A 138 6.47 11.05 40.55
C GLU A 138 6.28 9.79 41.41
N LYS A 139 5.11 9.13 41.29
CA LYS A 139 4.88 7.81 41.90
C LYS A 139 3.64 7.12 41.32
N ALA A 140 3.77 6.56 40.11
CA ALA A 140 2.91 5.46 39.63
C ALA A 140 3.39 4.83 38.30
N VAL A 141 4.57 5.18 37.77
CA VAL A 141 5.26 4.39 36.73
C VAL A 141 6.03 3.27 37.44
N ALA A 142 5.34 2.24 37.94
CA ALA A 142 5.99 1.02 38.48
C ALA A 142 5.06 -0.17 38.79
N GLU A 143 3.73 -0.10 38.60
CA GLU A 143 2.84 -1.19 39.04
C GLU A 143 1.77 -1.54 38.00
N ALA A 144 2.18 -2.22 36.93
CA ALA A 144 1.30 -3.07 36.11
C ALA A 144 2.09 -4.03 35.18
N ALA A 145 3.40 -4.18 35.38
CA ALA A 145 4.25 -5.10 34.63
C ALA A 145 4.65 -6.35 35.45
N GLU A 146 3.98 -6.62 36.57
CA GLU A 146 4.27 -7.74 37.45
C GLU A 146 3.00 -8.53 37.79
N SER A 147 2.49 -9.27 36.81
CA SER A 147 1.78 -10.52 37.09
C SER A 147 1.78 -11.35 35.82
N LEU A 148 2.74 -12.28 35.74
CA LEU A 148 2.70 -13.58 35.07
C LEU A 148 4.12 -14.15 35.12
N GLN A 149 4.50 -14.70 36.28
CA GLN A 149 5.62 -15.64 36.35
C GLN A 149 5.14 -17.02 35.88
N PRO A 150 5.99 -17.77 35.18
CA PRO A 150 6.26 -19.14 35.63
C PRO A 150 7.76 -19.37 35.80
N THR A 151 8.18 -19.58 37.05
CA THR A 151 9.34 -20.39 37.45
C THR A 151 9.02 -21.85 37.08
N ASP A 152 9.88 -22.72 36.57
CA ASP A 152 11.22 -23.08 37.02
C ASP A 152 11.82 -24.07 36.00
N ALA A 153 13.13 -24.07 35.81
CA ALA A 153 13.89 -25.12 35.12
C ALA A 153 15.22 -25.26 35.85
N PRO A 154 15.75 -26.49 36.10
CA PRO A 154 16.60 -27.11 35.09
C PRO A 154 16.69 -28.67 35.03
N THR A 155 16.98 -29.15 33.81
CA THR A 155 17.75 -30.32 33.26
C THR A 155 18.53 -31.30 34.18
N PRO A 156 19.16 -32.39 33.66
CA PRO A 156 18.85 -33.35 32.56
C PRO A 156 19.08 -34.85 32.97
N ASP A 157 18.89 -35.77 32.02
CA ASP A 157 19.38 -37.17 31.97
C ASP A 157 18.79 -38.23 32.93
N SER A 158 17.94 -39.11 32.39
CA SER A 158 18.10 -40.56 32.57
C SER A 158 17.35 -41.34 31.49
N LEU A 159 18.15 -42.12 30.77
CA LEU A 159 17.86 -43.29 29.96
C LEU A 159 16.99 -44.34 30.67
N MET A 160 16.45 -45.27 29.87
CA MET A 160 15.91 -46.62 30.14
C MET A 160 14.37 -46.69 30.09
N GLU A 161 13.80 -47.18 28.99
CA GLU A 161 13.52 -48.61 28.70
C GLU A 161 12.68 -49.31 29.78
N MET A 162 11.62 -49.98 29.30
CA MET A 162 10.74 -51.01 29.87
C MET A 162 9.28 -50.57 29.77
N ALA A 163 8.29 -51.38 29.41
CA ALA A 163 8.17 -52.72 28.85
C ALA A 163 6.64 -52.95 28.70
N VAL A 164 6.25 -53.80 27.74
CA VAL A 164 5.10 -54.75 27.73
C VAL A 164 3.63 -54.31 27.95
N ASP A 165 2.76 -55.12 27.29
CA ASP A 165 1.33 -55.41 27.56
C ASP A 165 0.28 -54.35 27.18
N ASP A 166 -0.90 -54.63 26.64
CA ASP A 166 -1.58 -55.86 26.16
C ASP A 166 -2.82 -55.36 25.37
N GLY A 167 -3.22 -56.00 24.26
CA GLY A 167 -4.48 -55.69 23.54
C GLY A 167 -4.43 -55.87 22.02
#